data_AF-A0A3D3PP86-F1
#
_entry.id   AF-A0A3D3PP86-F1
#
_cell.length_a   1.000
_cell.length_b   1.000
_cell.length_c   1.000
_cell.angle_alpha   90.00
_cell.angle_beta   90.00
_cell.angle_gamma   90.00
#
_symmetry.space_group_name_H-M   'P 1'
#
loop_
_entity.id
_entity.type
_entity.pdbx_description
1 polymer ?
#
loop_
_entity_poly.entity_id
_entity_poly.type
_entity_poly.pdbx_seq_one_letter_code
_entity_poly.pdbx_strand_id
1 'polypeptide(L)'
;EFFGQARDAIPSIVEIKDYLDAETKKGGAILAGLEHLDERYLRAVGYATKSKRGVLPKMVLFGDIVGDDDHAVALAASEVVRMANNHVGEGFVAVSPETRKKFWLDRARTAAISKHTNAFKINEDVVIPLNRMGEYTDGIERINIELSIQNKLVLLTELRSFFARGNLPLAKSDDADGDDIPPAELLEDRVNQADQLLEATQARWSYLLAQLDKPLHDARDELIPLGLGKLAATFDERLQKQPDATVFDVAQDRTVRVSWKAEVRAQLRQIFNGGAFKLILDECIAIHKQVLRSRVFVALHMHAGDGNVHTNIPVNSDNYAMLQVAHAAVARIMVLARALDGVISGEHGIGITKLEFLTEEEIGEFRAYKLRIDPEGRFNKGKLLNLPGLGADLRNAYTPSFGLMGHESLIMQQSDIGAIANSVKDCLRCGKCKPVCATHVPRANLLYSPRNKILATSLLVEAFLYEEQTRRG
;
A
#
# COMPACT_ATOMS: atom_id res chain seq x y z
N GLU A 1 -18.42 -8.01 -6.09
CA GLU A 1 -17.04 -8.06 -6.62
C GLU A 1 -16.99 -7.22 -7.89
N PHE A 2 -15.98 -6.40 -8.11
CA PHE A 2 -15.87 -5.51 -9.29
C PHE A 2 -14.59 -5.82 -10.07
N PHE A 3 -14.71 -5.92 -11.39
CA PHE A 3 -13.62 -6.33 -12.28
C PHE A 3 -13.10 -5.22 -13.19
N GLY A 4 -13.83 -4.10 -13.29
CA GLY A 4 -13.40 -2.86 -13.98
C GLY A 4 -12.44 -2.01 -13.14
N GLN A 5 -12.14 -0.79 -13.59
CA GLN A 5 -11.36 0.14 -12.77
C GLN A 5 -12.15 0.49 -11.50
N ALA A 6 -11.46 0.76 -10.41
CA ALA A 6 -12.12 1.05 -9.14
C ALA A 6 -13.06 2.27 -9.25
N ARG A 7 -12.70 3.28 -10.07
CA ARG A 7 -13.55 4.44 -10.36
C ARG A 7 -14.91 4.07 -10.95
N ASP A 8 -14.96 3.01 -11.77
CA ASP A 8 -16.20 2.56 -12.41
C ASP A 8 -17.16 1.91 -11.41
N ALA A 9 -16.66 1.46 -10.26
CA ALA A 9 -17.45 0.85 -9.19
C ALA A 9 -17.98 1.86 -8.17
N ILE A 10 -17.43 3.09 -8.13
CA ILE A 10 -17.85 4.12 -7.17
C ILE A 10 -19.31 4.56 -7.32
N PRO A 11 -19.87 4.73 -8.54
CA PRO A 11 -21.29 5.02 -8.69
C PRO A 11 -22.20 4.01 -7.98
N SER A 12 -21.81 2.73 -7.93
CA SER A 12 -22.57 1.71 -7.17
C SER A 12 -22.64 2.04 -5.68
N ILE A 13 -21.58 2.58 -5.09
CA ILE A 13 -21.57 2.92 -3.65
C ILE A 13 -22.61 4.01 -3.36
N VAL A 14 -22.63 5.05 -4.19
CA VAL A 14 -23.58 6.16 -4.05
C VAL A 14 -25.02 5.66 -4.25
N GLU A 15 -25.28 4.92 -5.32
CA GLU A 15 -26.61 4.37 -5.61
C GLU A 15 -27.12 3.43 -4.51
N ILE A 16 -26.28 2.52 -4.02
CA ILE A 16 -26.62 1.58 -2.94
C ILE A 16 -26.95 2.36 -1.66
N LYS A 17 -26.15 3.36 -1.32
CA LYS A 17 -26.35 4.17 -0.12
C LYS A 17 -27.64 4.96 -0.22
N ASP A 18 -27.86 5.67 -1.32
CA ASP A 18 -29.06 6.49 -1.51
C ASP A 18 -30.34 5.64 -1.49
N TYR A 19 -30.29 4.45 -2.09
CA TYR A 19 -31.39 3.49 -2.05
C TYR A 19 -31.68 3.03 -0.61
N LEU A 20 -30.68 2.55 0.13
CA LEU A 20 -30.88 2.03 1.48
C LEU A 20 -31.24 3.13 2.49
N ASP A 21 -30.75 4.36 2.30
CA ASP A 21 -31.18 5.52 3.10
C ASP A 21 -32.66 5.85 2.83
N ALA A 22 -33.13 5.71 1.59
CA ALA A 22 -34.53 5.91 1.24
C ALA A 22 -35.43 4.80 1.83
N GLU A 23 -34.98 3.54 1.84
CA GLU A 23 -35.69 2.44 2.48
C GLU A 23 -35.72 2.59 4.00
N THR A 24 -34.61 2.99 4.62
CA THR A 24 -34.53 3.27 6.07
C THR A 24 -35.56 4.34 6.48
N LYS A 25 -35.72 5.41 5.69
CA LYS A 25 -36.70 6.48 5.95
C LYS A 25 -38.16 5.99 5.91
N LYS A 26 -38.44 4.89 5.20
CA LYS A 26 -39.76 4.26 5.13
C LYS A 26 -39.98 3.24 6.25
N GLY A 27 -38.99 3.03 7.14
CA GLY A 27 -39.00 1.96 8.13
C GLY A 27 -38.68 0.58 7.55
N GLY A 28 -38.07 0.54 6.36
CA GLY A 28 -37.66 -0.69 5.67
C GLY A 28 -36.26 -1.15 6.05
N ALA A 29 -35.58 -1.80 5.12
CA ALA A 29 -34.22 -2.31 5.31
C ALA A 29 -33.21 -1.17 5.56
N ILE A 30 -32.23 -1.45 6.43
CA ILE A 30 -31.22 -0.52 6.92
C ILE A 30 -29.84 -1.00 6.52
N LEU A 31 -29.01 -0.09 6.02
CA LEU A 31 -27.58 -0.34 5.81
C LEU A 31 -26.82 -0.29 7.15
N ALA A 32 -26.47 -1.45 7.70
CA ALA A 32 -25.71 -1.54 8.95
C ALA A 32 -24.20 -1.30 8.74
N GLY A 33 -23.69 -1.66 7.56
CA GLY A 33 -22.29 -1.44 7.21
C GLY A 33 -22.03 -1.60 5.72
N LEU A 34 -21.18 -0.74 5.17
CA LEU A 34 -20.70 -0.85 3.80
C LEU A 34 -19.20 -0.65 3.78
N GLU A 35 -18.48 -1.73 3.48
CA GLU A 35 -17.04 -1.80 3.54
C GLU A 35 -16.45 -2.10 2.17
N HIS A 36 -15.21 -1.69 1.96
CA HIS A 36 -14.50 -1.90 0.71
C HIS A 36 -13.06 -2.31 0.92
N LEU A 37 -12.58 -3.20 0.05
CA LEU A 37 -11.18 -3.59 -0.09
C LEU A 37 -10.72 -3.42 -1.54
N ASP A 38 -9.56 -2.77 -1.72
CA ASP A 38 -8.88 -2.66 -3.01
C ASP A 38 -8.12 -3.94 -3.41
N GLU A 39 -7.67 -4.02 -4.66
CA GLU A 39 -6.90 -5.15 -5.20
C GLU A 39 -5.69 -5.52 -4.32
N ARG A 40 -5.02 -4.54 -3.71
CA ARG A 40 -3.81 -4.78 -2.89
C ARG A 40 -4.17 -5.46 -1.59
N TYR A 41 -5.24 -5.02 -0.94
CA TYR A 41 -5.79 -5.68 0.24
C TYR A 41 -6.30 -7.08 -0.09
N LEU A 42 -7.02 -7.25 -1.19
CA LEU A 42 -7.50 -8.56 -1.63
C LEU A 42 -6.35 -9.56 -1.82
N ARG A 43 -5.24 -9.12 -2.43
CA ARG A 43 -4.02 -9.93 -2.53
C ARG A 43 -3.42 -10.24 -1.16
N ALA A 44 -3.34 -9.27 -0.27
CA ALA A 44 -2.71 -9.43 1.03
C ALA A 44 -3.48 -10.37 1.97
N VAL A 45 -4.82 -10.31 1.96
CA VAL A 45 -5.67 -11.18 2.79
C VAL A 45 -5.84 -12.58 2.21
N GLY A 46 -5.34 -12.82 0.98
CA GLY A 46 -5.54 -14.07 0.26
C GLY A 46 -7.00 -14.28 -0.14
N TYR A 47 -7.66 -13.22 -0.60
CA TYR A 47 -9.07 -13.25 -0.96
C TYR A 47 -9.34 -14.31 -2.03
N ALA A 48 -10.26 -15.22 -1.75
CA ALA A 48 -10.76 -16.17 -2.73
C ALA A 48 -11.89 -15.51 -3.52
N THR A 49 -11.75 -15.35 -4.83
CA THR A 49 -12.82 -14.84 -5.72
C THR A 49 -14.02 -15.79 -5.70
N LYS A 50 -15.23 -15.22 -5.59
CA LYS A 50 -16.51 -15.96 -5.59
C LYS A 50 -17.04 -16.11 -7.01
N SER A 51 -16.82 -15.11 -7.86
CA SER A 51 -17.09 -15.17 -9.31
C SER A 51 -16.37 -16.32 -10.01
N LYS A 52 -17.02 -16.86 -11.04
CA LYS A 52 -16.46 -17.89 -11.94
C LYS A 52 -15.43 -17.35 -12.93
N ARG A 53 -15.19 -16.03 -12.99
CA ARG A 53 -14.25 -15.40 -13.93
C ARG A 53 -12.79 -15.83 -13.76
N GLY A 54 -12.43 -16.43 -12.62
CA GLY A 54 -11.08 -16.95 -12.37
C GLY A 54 -9.99 -15.86 -12.26
N VAL A 55 -10.38 -14.59 -12.16
CA VAL A 55 -9.48 -13.45 -11.97
C VAL A 55 -9.74 -12.79 -10.62
N LEU A 56 -8.71 -12.16 -10.06
CA LEU A 56 -8.87 -11.41 -8.82
C LEU A 56 -9.61 -10.09 -9.12
N PRO A 57 -10.70 -9.76 -8.40
CA PRO A 57 -11.37 -8.48 -8.58
C PRO A 57 -10.46 -7.30 -8.24
N LYS A 58 -10.73 -6.16 -8.87
CA LYS A 58 -10.05 -4.88 -8.57
C LYS A 58 -10.52 -4.27 -7.27
N MET A 59 -11.76 -4.57 -6.92
CA MET A 59 -12.45 -4.00 -5.77
C MET A 59 -13.53 -4.97 -5.28
N VAL A 60 -13.74 -5.05 -3.97
CA VAL A 60 -14.86 -5.79 -3.37
C VAL A 60 -15.57 -4.90 -2.38
N LEU A 61 -16.90 -4.84 -2.50
CA LEU A 61 -17.80 -4.28 -1.49
C LEU A 61 -18.36 -5.40 -0.60
N PHE A 62 -18.42 -5.13 0.69
CA PHE A 62 -19.08 -5.97 1.70
C PHE A 62 -20.18 -5.13 2.35
N GLY A 63 -21.43 -5.51 2.14
CA GLY A 63 -22.60 -4.86 2.73
C GLY A 63 -23.22 -5.73 3.81
N ASP A 64 -23.65 -5.11 4.91
CA ASP A 64 -24.55 -5.70 5.90
C ASP A 64 -25.88 -4.94 5.88
N ILE A 65 -26.97 -5.65 5.63
CA ILE A 65 -28.32 -5.09 5.52
C ILE A 65 -29.18 -5.76 6.57
N VAL A 66 -29.81 -4.95 7.41
CA VAL A 66 -30.58 -5.40 8.58
C VAL A 66 -31.98 -4.79 8.54
N GLY A 67 -32.93 -5.40 9.24
CA GLY A 67 -34.29 -4.91 9.33
C GLY A 67 -35.16 -5.87 10.14
N ASP A 68 -36.36 -5.41 10.50
CA ASP A 68 -37.31 -6.21 11.29
C ASP A 68 -38.18 -7.14 10.40
N ASP A 69 -38.15 -6.95 9.08
CA ASP A 69 -38.84 -7.79 8.08
C ASP A 69 -37.83 -8.50 7.16
N ASP A 70 -37.74 -9.82 7.30
CA ASP A 70 -36.88 -10.69 6.50
C ASP A 70 -37.13 -10.56 4.98
N HIS A 71 -38.38 -10.36 4.56
CA HIS A 71 -38.72 -10.21 3.15
C HIS A 71 -38.22 -8.87 2.59
N ALA A 72 -38.39 -7.78 3.35
CA ALA A 72 -37.87 -6.46 2.98
C ALA A 72 -36.33 -6.47 2.89
N VAL A 73 -35.64 -7.13 3.83
CA VAL A 73 -34.18 -7.28 3.80
C VAL A 73 -33.72 -8.08 2.57
N ALA A 74 -34.40 -9.19 2.26
CA ALA A 74 -34.08 -10.01 1.09
C ALA A 74 -34.28 -9.25 -0.24
N LEU A 75 -35.35 -8.45 -0.34
CA LEU A 75 -35.63 -7.61 -1.50
C LEU A 75 -34.55 -6.54 -1.67
N ALA A 76 -34.21 -5.83 -0.59
CA ALA A 76 -33.16 -4.81 -0.61
C ALA A 76 -31.80 -5.38 -0.97
N ALA A 77 -31.43 -6.55 -0.44
CA ALA A 77 -30.19 -7.24 -0.81
C ALA A 77 -30.13 -7.61 -2.29
N SER A 78 -31.26 -8.05 -2.87
CA SER A 78 -31.36 -8.38 -4.29
C SER A 78 -31.22 -7.14 -5.18
N GLU A 79 -31.82 -6.02 -4.75
CA GLU A 79 -31.73 -4.74 -5.46
C GLU A 79 -30.32 -4.15 -5.43
N VAL A 80 -29.62 -4.26 -4.30
CA VAL A 80 -28.21 -3.90 -4.17
C VAL A 80 -27.33 -4.70 -5.15
N VAL A 81 -27.59 -6.01 -5.29
CA VAL A 81 -26.90 -6.85 -6.29
C VAL A 81 -27.19 -6.36 -7.71
N ARG A 82 -28.44 -6.02 -8.00
CA ARG A 82 -28.84 -5.49 -9.31
C ARG A 82 -28.11 -4.18 -9.64
N MET A 83 -28.01 -3.26 -8.69
CA MET A 83 -27.27 -1.99 -8.84
C MET A 83 -25.79 -2.24 -9.10
N ALA A 84 -25.14 -3.09 -8.31
CA ALA A 84 -23.73 -3.42 -8.50
C ALA A 84 -23.46 -4.07 -9.87
N ASN A 85 -24.36 -4.92 -10.36
CA ASN A 85 -24.22 -5.56 -11.67
C ASN A 85 -24.26 -4.56 -12.84
N ASN A 86 -24.91 -3.40 -12.70
CA ASN A 86 -24.94 -2.37 -13.74
C ASN A 86 -23.58 -1.68 -13.93
N HIS A 87 -22.69 -1.76 -12.94
CA HIS A 87 -21.38 -1.08 -12.89
C HIS A 87 -20.20 -2.07 -12.94
N VAL A 88 -20.30 -3.10 -13.79
CA VAL A 88 -19.24 -4.13 -13.97
C VAL A 88 -18.99 -4.98 -12.70
N GLY A 89 -19.97 -4.99 -11.80
CA GLY A 89 -19.98 -5.82 -10.60
C GLY A 89 -20.59 -7.21 -10.83
N GLU A 90 -20.30 -8.10 -9.90
CA GLU A 90 -20.98 -9.38 -9.69
C GLU A 90 -21.30 -9.51 -8.19
N GLY A 91 -22.59 -9.55 -7.85
CA GLY A 91 -23.07 -9.58 -6.47
C GLY A 91 -23.43 -10.98 -5.95
N PHE A 92 -23.26 -11.19 -4.65
CA PHE A 92 -23.54 -12.45 -3.96
C PHE A 92 -24.20 -12.18 -2.62
N VAL A 93 -25.25 -12.93 -2.28
CA VAL A 93 -25.97 -12.81 -1.00
C VAL A 93 -25.63 -13.99 -0.10
N ALA A 94 -25.15 -13.69 1.11
CA ALA A 94 -24.85 -14.69 2.13
C ALA A 94 -26.06 -14.90 3.05
N VAL A 95 -26.86 -15.94 2.79
CA VAL A 95 -28.10 -16.18 3.55
C VAL A 95 -27.84 -16.88 4.89
N SER A 96 -26.94 -17.86 4.95
CA SER A 96 -26.67 -18.61 6.19
C SER A 96 -25.72 -17.87 7.15
N PRO A 97 -25.86 -18.03 8.48
CA PRO A 97 -24.93 -17.44 9.46
C PRO A 97 -23.46 -17.78 9.20
N GLU A 98 -23.16 -19.02 8.80
CA GLU A 98 -21.82 -19.49 8.50
C GLU A 98 -21.24 -18.78 7.28
N THR A 99 -22.07 -18.58 6.25
CA THR A 99 -21.67 -17.90 5.02
C THR A 99 -21.44 -16.41 5.29
N ARG A 100 -22.30 -15.77 6.09
CA ARG A 100 -22.11 -14.37 6.55
C ARG A 100 -20.79 -14.20 7.27
N LYS A 101 -20.49 -15.09 8.24
CA LYS A 101 -19.22 -15.09 8.97
C LYS A 101 -18.02 -15.27 8.02
N LYS A 102 -18.13 -16.13 7.02
CA LYS A 102 -17.07 -16.34 6.01
C LYS A 102 -16.84 -15.09 5.15
N PHE A 103 -17.87 -14.37 4.75
CA PHE A 103 -17.75 -13.15 3.95
C PHE A 103 -17.05 -12.05 4.74
N TRP A 104 -17.43 -11.86 6.00
CA TRP A 104 -16.84 -10.85 6.89
C TRP A 104 -15.42 -11.17 7.39
N LEU A 105 -15.01 -12.44 7.34
CA LEU A 105 -13.66 -12.86 7.75
C LEU A 105 -12.56 -12.20 6.93
N ASP A 106 -12.77 -12.01 5.63
CA ASP A 106 -11.80 -11.37 4.74
C ASP A 106 -11.57 -9.89 5.14
N ARG A 107 -12.65 -9.19 5.52
CA ARG A 107 -12.59 -7.80 6.03
C ARG A 107 -11.95 -7.68 7.41
N ALA A 108 -12.03 -8.72 8.25
CA ALA A 108 -11.40 -8.72 9.57
C ALA A 108 -9.87 -8.90 9.50
N ARG A 109 -9.32 -9.36 8.36
CA ARG A 109 -7.89 -9.67 8.19
C ARG A 109 -7.05 -8.52 7.64
N THR A 110 -7.47 -7.27 7.79
CA THR A 110 -6.76 -6.10 7.22
C THR A 110 -5.33 -5.92 7.76
N ALA A 111 -4.97 -6.53 8.90
CA ALA A 111 -3.58 -6.56 9.39
C ALA A 111 -2.62 -7.33 8.44
N ALA A 112 -3.14 -8.19 7.56
CA ALA A 112 -2.33 -9.00 6.64
C ALA A 112 -1.50 -8.17 5.65
N ILE A 113 -1.86 -6.91 5.39
CA ILE A 113 -1.12 -6.01 4.48
C ILE A 113 0.32 -5.75 4.95
N SER A 114 0.57 -5.83 6.26
CA SER A 114 1.89 -5.63 6.87
C SER A 114 2.67 -6.93 7.11
N LYS A 115 2.17 -8.07 6.60
CA LYS A 115 2.83 -9.38 6.78
C LYS A 115 4.26 -9.40 6.24
N HIS A 116 4.52 -8.66 5.15
CA HIS A 116 5.84 -8.61 4.52
C HIS A 116 6.82 -7.60 5.16
N THR A 117 6.31 -6.66 5.96
CA THR A 117 7.13 -5.61 6.63
C THR A 117 7.25 -5.86 8.14
N ASN A 118 7.03 -7.10 8.59
CA ASN A 118 7.04 -7.48 10.01
C ASN A 118 6.17 -6.56 10.88
N ALA A 119 4.95 -6.28 10.41
CA ALA A 119 3.88 -5.57 11.14
C ALA A 119 4.04 -4.05 11.32
N PHE A 120 4.99 -3.40 10.66
CA PHE A 120 5.02 -1.94 10.63
C PHE A 120 4.35 -1.36 9.37
N LYS A 121 3.49 -0.37 9.59
CA LYS A 121 2.80 0.40 8.56
C LYS A 121 2.50 1.81 9.07
N ILE A 122 2.50 2.76 8.16
CA ILE A 122 1.92 4.07 8.37
C ILE A 122 0.43 3.95 8.03
N ASN A 123 -0.42 4.40 8.95
CA ASN A 123 -1.87 4.39 8.81
C ASN A 123 -2.34 5.84 8.72
N GLU A 124 -2.98 6.17 7.61
CA GLU A 124 -3.70 7.42 7.46
C GLU A 124 -5.17 7.12 7.24
N ASP A 125 -6.04 7.94 7.80
CA ASP A 125 -7.47 7.95 7.56
C ASP A 125 -7.88 9.32 7.03
N VAL A 126 -8.52 9.36 5.86
CA VAL A 126 -9.05 10.58 5.25
C VAL A 126 -10.53 10.37 4.95
N VAL A 127 -11.31 11.44 4.88
CA VAL A 127 -12.71 11.34 4.44
C VAL A 127 -12.83 12.06 3.12
N ILE A 128 -13.36 11.37 2.12
CA ILE A 128 -13.54 11.87 0.76
C ILE A 128 -15.04 11.90 0.45
N PRO A 129 -15.58 12.97 -0.15
CA PRO A 129 -16.95 12.98 -0.66
C PRO A 129 -17.21 11.77 -1.57
N LEU A 130 -18.32 11.05 -1.34
CA LEU A 130 -18.59 9.77 -2.01
C LEU A 130 -18.54 9.87 -3.54
N ASN A 131 -19.05 10.97 -4.08
CA ASN A 131 -19.06 11.26 -5.52
C ASN A 131 -17.66 11.53 -6.11
N ARG A 132 -16.65 11.80 -5.28
CA ARG A 132 -15.25 12.06 -5.67
C ARG A 132 -14.29 10.93 -5.32
N MET A 133 -14.78 9.82 -4.76
CA MET A 133 -13.93 8.67 -4.40
C MET A 133 -13.23 8.02 -5.60
N GLY A 134 -13.81 8.13 -6.80
CA GLY A 134 -13.18 7.64 -8.03
C GLY A 134 -11.87 8.37 -8.32
N GLU A 135 -11.90 9.71 -8.23
CA GLU A 135 -10.72 10.57 -8.39
C GLU A 135 -9.67 10.29 -7.32
N TYR A 136 -10.09 10.08 -6.06
CA TYR A 136 -9.17 9.71 -4.99
C TYR A 136 -8.47 8.38 -5.29
N THR A 137 -9.22 7.37 -5.71
CA THR A 137 -8.66 6.05 -6.02
C THR A 137 -7.68 6.11 -7.19
N ASP A 138 -8.00 6.89 -8.23
CA ASP A 138 -7.09 7.14 -9.36
C ASP A 138 -5.81 7.88 -8.90
N GLY A 139 -5.94 8.90 -8.05
CA GLY A 139 -4.80 9.61 -7.47
C GLY A 139 -3.88 8.72 -6.62
N ILE A 140 -4.45 7.79 -5.85
CA ILE A 140 -3.66 6.79 -5.10
C ILE A 140 -3.01 5.77 -6.04
N GLU A 141 -3.69 5.34 -7.11
CA GLU A 141 -3.09 4.44 -8.09
C GLU A 141 -1.94 5.14 -8.83
N ARG A 142 -2.06 6.44 -9.12
CA ARG A 142 -0.98 7.25 -9.66
C ARG A 142 0.25 7.26 -8.75
N ILE A 143 0.06 7.59 -7.46
CA ILE A 143 1.14 7.56 -6.46
C ILE A 143 1.81 6.17 -6.46
N ASN A 144 1.02 5.10 -6.51
CA ASN A 144 1.53 3.73 -6.56
C ASN A 144 2.34 3.42 -7.83
N ILE A 145 1.87 3.86 -9.01
CA ILE A 145 2.59 3.68 -10.28
C ILE A 145 3.94 4.38 -10.22
N GLU A 146 3.96 5.65 -9.79
CA GLU A 146 5.19 6.43 -9.67
C GLU A 146 6.18 5.80 -8.69
N LEU A 147 5.76 5.46 -7.47
CA LEU A 147 6.61 4.80 -6.46
C LEU A 147 7.16 3.45 -6.98
N SER A 148 6.32 2.71 -7.70
CA SER A 148 6.68 1.43 -8.30
C SER A 148 7.71 1.59 -9.41
N ILE A 149 7.62 2.64 -10.24
CA ILE A 149 8.61 2.91 -11.30
C ILE A 149 9.90 3.42 -10.69
N GLN A 150 9.85 4.38 -9.76
CA GLN A 150 11.02 4.92 -9.06
C GLN A 150 11.86 3.83 -8.40
N ASN A 151 11.24 2.91 -7.65
CA ASN A 151 11.94 1.78 -7.04
C ASN A 151 12.62 0.87 -8.10
N LYS A 152 11.99 0.68 -9.26
CA LYS A 152 12.59 -0.10 -10.34
C LYS A 152 13.72 0.63 -11.07
N LEU A 153 13.69 1.96 -11.13
CA LEU A 153 14.81 2.76 -11.66
C LEU A 153 16.04 2.66 -10.73
N VAL A 154 15.84 2.64 -9.41
CA VAL A 154 16.90 2.33 -8.45
C VAL A 154 17.49 0.95 -8.74
N LEU A 155 16.66 -0.06 -9.01
CA LEU A 155 17.14 -1.39 -9.38
C LEU A 155 18.02 -1.37 -10.63
N LEU A 156 17.65 -0.63 -11.69
CA LEU A 156 18.50 -0.53 -12.88
C LEU A 156 19.86 0.10 -12.54
N THR A 157 19.88 1.10 -11.67
CA THR A 157 21.11 1.77 -11.21
C THR A 157 22.03 0.80 -10.45
N GLU A 158 21.47 0.00 -9.54
CA GLU A 158 22.23 -1.01 -8.79
C GLU A 158 22.76 -2.12 -9.71
N LEU A 159 21.98 -2.56 -10.71
CA LEU A 159 22.42 -3.57 -11.67
C LEU A 159 23.54 -3.05 -12.57
N ARG A 160 23.44 -1.81 -13.08
CA ARG A 160 24.53 -1.18 -13.83
C ARG A 160 25.79 -1.09 -12.98
N SER A 161 25.64 -0.68 -11.72
CA SER A 161 26.76 -0.60 -10.77
C SER A 161 27.39 -1.98 -10.52
N PHE A 162 26.58 -3.05 -10.49
CA PHE A 162 27.09 -4.42 -10.39
C PHE A 162 27.89 -4.84 -11.64
N PHE A 163 27.36 -4.60 -12.85
CA PHE A 163 28.05 -4.94 -14.09
C PHE A 163 29.33 -4.11 -14.31
N ALA A 164 29.35 -2.85 -13.86
CA ALA A 164 30.51 -1.97 -13.98
C ALA A 164 31.70 -2.36 -13.07
N ARG A 165 31.52 -3.22 -12.06
CA ARG A 165 32.62 -3.63 -11.14
C ARG A 165 33.71 -4.46 -11.81
N GLY A 166 33.45 -5.05 -12.99
CA GLY A 166 34.43 -5.81 -13.78
C GLY A 166 34.86 -7.17 -13.19
N ASN A 167 34.49 -7.50 -11.96
CA ASN A 167 34.83 -8.75 -11.28
C ASN A 167 33.62 -9.69 -11.10
N LEU A 168 32.91 -9.96 -12.19
CA LEU A 168 31.67 -10.74 -12.14
C LEU A 168 31.92 -12.22 -11.77
N PRO A 169 31.10 -12.80 -10.87
CA PRO A 169 31.30 -14.16 -10.41
C PRO A 169 30.91 -15.18 -11.48
N LEU A 170 31.82 -16.10 -11.81
CA LEU A 170 31.58 -17.23 -12.72
C LEU A 170 31.54 -18.56 -11.95
N ALA A 171 30.61 -19.43 -12.32
CA ALA A 171 30.60 -20.81 -11.83
C ALA A 171 31.68 -21.63 -12.54
N LYS A 172 32.22 -22.66 -11.86
CA LYS A 172 33.07 -23.65 -12.51
C LYS A 172 32.24 -24.39 -13.57
N SER A 173 32.66 -24.42 -14.82
CA SER A 173 32.06 -25.28 -15.85
C SER A 173 32.70 -26.65 -15.79
N ASP A 174 31.89 -27.71 -15.85
CA ASP A 174 32.37 -29.10 -15.95
C ASP A 174 32.87 -29.45 -17.37
N ASP A 175 32.65 -28.56 -18.36
CA ASP A 175 33.01 -28.75 -19.78
C ASP A 175 34.35 -28.07 -20.15
N ALA A 176 35.37 -28.17 -19.30
CA ALA A 176 36.69 -27.57 -19.53
C ALA A 176 37.60 -28.43 -20.45
N ASP A 177 37.08 -28.92 -21.57
CA ASP A 177 37.86 -29.67 -22.58
C ASP A 177 37.73 -29.11 -24.01
N GLY A 178 37.25 -27.88 -24.20
CA GLY A 178 37.23 -27.25 -25.52
C GLY A 178 37.08 -25.74 -25.47
N ASP A 179 38.15 -25.05 -25.87
CA ASP A 179 38.30 -23.60 -26.09
C ASP A 179 38.75 -22.74 -24.90
N ASP A 180 40.07 -22.46 -24.89
CA ASP A 180 40.82 -21.48 -24.08
C ASP A 180 40.38 -20.01 -24.37
N ILE A 181 39.11 -19.66 -24.19
CA ILE A 181 38.70 -18.24 -24.22
C ILE A 181 38.85 -17.65 -22.82
N PRO A 182 39.66 -16.59 -22.63
CA PRO A 182 39.80 -15.93 -21.35
C PRO A 182 38.43 -15.47 -20.82
N PRO A 183 38.11 -15.68 -19.53
CA PRO A 183 36.85 -15.25 -18.93
C PRO A 183 36.50 -13.77 -19.15
N ALA A 184 37.52 -12.92 -19.32
CA ALA A 184 37.35 -11.49 -19.63
C ALA A 184 36.73 -11.25 -21.02
N GLU A 185 37.19 -11.96 -22.05
CA GLU A 185 36.65 -11.84 -23.42
C GLU A 185 35.24 -12.43 -23.53
N LEU A 186 34.95 -13.51 -22.79
CA LEU A 186 33.61 -14.11 -22.71
C LEU A 186 32.57 -13.19 -22.06
N LEU A 187 33.00 -12.29 -21.17
CA LEU A 187 32.13 -11.41 -20.40
C LEU A 187 31.94 -10.05 -21.05
N GLU A 188 32.93 -9.51 -21.77
CA GLU A 188 32.90 -8.14 -22.29
C GLU A 188 31.67 -7.87 -23.17
N ASP A 189 31.43 -8.70 -24.20
CA ASP A 189 30.28 -8.54 -25.09
C ASP A 189 28.94 -8.69 -24.34
N ARG A 190 28.85 -9.66 -23.41
CA ARG A 190 27.62 -9.89 -22.62
C ARG A 190 27.33 -8.74 -21.66
N VAL A 191 28.36 -8.16 -21.06
CA VAL A 191 28.22 -6.98 -20.20
C VAL A 191 27.77 -5.77 -21.02
N ASN A 192 28.32 -5.59 -22.22
CA ASN A 192 27.87 -4.52 -23.13
C ASN A 192 26.39 -4.70 -23.53
N GLN A 193 25.97 -5.92 -23.87
CA GLN A 193 24.56 -6.22 -24.14
C GLN A 193 23.67 -5.96 -22.92
N ALA A 194 24.13 -6.32 -21.72
CA ALA A 194 23.40 -6.06 -20.48
C ALA A 194 23.26 -4.57 -20.20
N ASP A 195 24.31 -3.77 -20.43
CA ASP A 195 24.25 -2.32 -20.24
C ASP A 195 23.28 -1.66 -21.24
N GLN A 196 23.34 -2.02 -22.53
CA GLN A 196 22.39 -1.55 -23.54
C GLN A 196 20.93 -1.89 -23.18
N LEU A 197 20.70 -3.11 -22.68
CA LEU A 197 19.38 -3.52 -22.18
C LEU A 197 18.90 -2.64 -21.02
N LEU A 198 19.78 -2.39 -20.04
CA LEU A 198 19.46 -1.54 -18.88
C LEU A 198 19.24 -0.09 -19.29
N GLU A 199 19.97 0.40 -20.30
CA GLU A 199 19.82 1.73 -20.87
C GLU A 199 18.49 1.93 -21.59
N ALA A 200 18.16 1.06 -22.54
CA ALA A 200 16.88 1.10 -23.23
C ALA A 200 15.70 0.97 -22.24
N THR A 201 15.84 0.11 -21.23
CA THR A 201 14.80 -0.06 -20.20
C THR A 201 14.68 1.17 -19.30
N GLN A 202 15.79 1.79 -18.91
CA GLN A 202 15.80 3.02 -18.12
C GLN A 202 15.17 4.18 -18.89
N ALA A 203 15.48 4.33 -20.18
CA ALA A 203 14.86 5.34 -21.03
C ALA A 203 13.34 5.15 -21.08
N ARG A 204 12.87 3.92 -21.35
CA ARG A 204 11.44 3.60 -21.39
C ARG A 204 10.74 3.87 -20.05
N TRP A 205 11.29 3.40 -18.95
CA TRP A 205 10.67 3.55 -17.63
C TRP A 205 10.69 5.00 -17.14
N SER A 206 11.75 5.75 -17.43
CA SER A 206 11.84 7.17 -17.08
C SER A 206 10.86 8.01 -17.90
N TYR A 207 10.69 7.69 -19.18
CA TYR A 207 9.67 8.33 -20.02
C TYR A 207 8.26 8.10 -19.45
N LEU A 208 7.92 6.85 -19.14
CA LEU A 208 6.61 6.53 -18.55
C LEU A 208 6.35 7.27 -17.24
N LEU A 209 7.39 7.41 -16.38
CA LEU A 209 7.28 8.16 -15.13
C LEU A 209 7.07 9.67 -15.36
N ALA A 210 7.78 10.25 -16.33
CA ALA A 210 7.76 11.68 -16.60
C ALA A 210 6.53 12.14 -17.39
N GLN A 211 5.94 11.24 -18.18
CA GLN A 211 4.90 11.58 -19.17
C GLN A 211 3.54 10.97 -18.84
N LEU A 212 3.25 10.64 -17.57
CA LEU A 212 1.96 10.06 -17.17
C LEU A 212 0.75 10.88 -17.63
N ASP A 213 0.86 12.22 -17.63
CA ASP A 213 -0.21 13.13 -18.04
C ASP A 213 -0.30 13.35 -19.55
N LYS A 214 0.69 12.87 -20.32
CA LYS A 214 0.72 13.09 -21.76
C LYS A 214 -0.44 12.34 -22.42
N PRO A 215 -1.20 12.98 -23.33
CA PRO A 215 -2.19 12.29 -24.14
C PRO A 215 -1.57 11.12 -24.89
N LEU A 216 -2.27 9.98 -24.92
CA LEU A 216 -1.76 8.75 -25.52
C LEU A 216 -1.56 8.92 -27.04
N HIS A 217 -2.36 9.75 -27.71
CA HIS A 217 -2.19 10.02 -29.13
C HIS A 217 -0.84 10.67 -29.43
N ASP A 218 -0.39 11.62 -28.60
CA ASP A 218 0.92 12.26 -28.72
C ASP A 218 2.05 11.34 -28.26
N ALA A 219 1.81 10.54 -27.22
CA ALA A 219 2.84 9.66 -26.67
C ALA A 219 3.09 8.40 -27.51
N ARG A 220 2.13 7.99 -28.35
CA ARG A 220 2.18 6.72 -29.11
C ARG A 220 3.48 6.58 -29.91
N ASP A 221 3.79 7.58 -30.73
CA ASP A 221 4.93 7.50 -31.65
C ASP A 221 6.28 7.64 -30.93
N GLU A 222 6.28 8.15 -29.70
CA GLU A 222 7.45 8.18 -28.81
C GLU A 222 7.61 6.86 -28.03
N LEU A 223 6.52 6.17 -27.70
CA LEU A 223 6.53 4.88 -26.99
C LEU A 223 7.00 3.73 -27.88
N ILE A 224 6.72 3.78 -29.19
CA ILE A 224 7.15 2.75 -30.16
C ILE A 224 8.67 2.56 -30.17
N PRO A 225 9.51 3.60 -30.41
CA PRO A 225 10.97 3.48 -30.41
C PRO A 225 11.53 3.14 -29.01
N LEU A 226 10.80 3.42 -27.94
CA LEU A 226 11.14 2.97 -26.59
C LEU A 226 10.92 1.47 -26.35
N GLY A 227 10.52 0.70 -27.38
CA GLY A 227 10.38 -0.76 -27.32
C GLY A 227 8.95 -1.23 -27.05
N LEU A 228 7.94 -0.36 -27.18
CA LEU A 228 6.52 -0.70 -27.05
C LEU A 228 5.80 -0.85 -28.41
N GLY A 229 6.54 -1.00 -29.51
CA GLY A 229 5.96 -1.17 -30.86
C GLY A 229 4.95 -2.32 -30.99
N LYS A 230 5.09 -3.39 -30.18
CA LYS A 230 4.12 -4.51 -30.14
C LYS A 230 2.73 -4.09 -29.64
N LEU A 231 2.63 -2.96 -28.94
CA LEU A 231 1.38 -2.41 -28.41
C LEU A 231 0.74 -1.36 -29.32
N ALA A 232 1.33 -1.05 -30.49
CA ALA A 232 0.82 0.00 -31.36
C ALA A 232 -0.67 -0.20 -31.73
N ALA A 233 -1.04 -1.42 -32.15
CA ALA A 233 -2.43 -1.76 -32.45
C ALA A 233 -3.35 -1.64 -31.21
N THR A 234 -2.85 -2.03 -30.03
CA THR A 234 -3.59 -1.89 -28.77
C THR A 234 -3.81 -0.42 -28.40
N PHE A 235 -2.83 0.45 -28.67
CA PHE A 235 -2.99 1.89 -28.50
C PHE A 235 -4.00 2.48 -29.49
N ASP A 236 -4.00 2.01 -30.75
CA ASP A 236 -4.96 2.46 -31.76
C ASP A 236 -6.41 2.09 -31.35
N GLU A 237 -6.62 0.85 -30.91
CA GLU A 237 -7.93 0.41 -30.37
C GLU A 237 -8.33 1.20 -29.11
N ARG A 238 -7.36 1.54 -28.25
CA ARG A 238 -7.59 2.33 -27.04
C ARG A 238 -8.06 3.74 -27.40
N LEU A 239 -7.38 4.41 -28.32
CA LEU A 239 -7.70 5.77 -28.77
C LEU A 239 -9.05 5.85 -29.50
N GLN A 240 -9.47 4.79 -30.18
CA GLN A 240 -10.82 4.72 -30.76
C GLN A 240 -11.92 4.70 -29.69
N LYS A 241 -11.68 4.01 -28.56
CA LYS A 241 -12.65 3.90 -27.47
C LYS A 241 -12.59 5.07 -26.48
N GLN A 242 -11.40 5.60 -26.25
CA GLN A 242 -11.12 6.68 -25.30
C GLN A 242 -10.10 7.64 -25.94
N PRO A 243 -10.56 8.62 -26.73
CA PRO A 243 -9.69 9.56 -27.43
C PRO A 243 -8.79 10.38 -26.49
N ASP A 244 -9.29 10.67 -25.28
CA ASP A 244 -8.60 11.46 -24.25
C ASP A 244 -7.74 10.60 -23.32
N ALA A 245 -7.53 9.32 -23.64
CA ALA A 245 -6.68 8.45 -22.83
C ALA A 245 -5.26 9.01 -22.72
N THR A 246 -4.65 8.85 -21.54
CA THR A 246 -3.29 9.30 -21.23
C THR A 246 -2.33 8.12 -21.08
N VAL A 247 -1.04 8.40 -20.94
CA VAL A 247 -0.05 7.38 -20.55
C VAL A 247 -0.40 6.77 -19.18
N PHE A 248 -0.98 7.55 -18.26
CA PHE A 248 -1.46 7.06 -16.97
C PHE A 248 -2.52 5.97 -17.16
N ASP A 249 -3.52 6.16 -18.02
CA ASP A 249 -4.59 5.18 -18.19
C ASP A 249 -4.07 3.81 -18.65
N VAL A 250 -3.13 3.78 -19.60
CA VAL A 250 -2.54 2.52 -20.09
C VAL A 250 -1.55 1.90 -19.09
N ALA A 251 -1.00 2.68 -18.17
CA ALA A 251 -0.24 2.16 -17.04
C ALA A 251 -1.18 1.59 -15.95
N GLN A 252 -2.31 2.25 -15.71
CA GLN A 252 -3.31 1.89 -14.70
C GLN A 252 -4.01 0.56 -15.02
N ASP A 253 -4.46 0.39 -16.27
CA ASP A 253 -5.09 -0.85 -16.74
C ASP A 253 -4.09 -1.98 -17.02
N ARG A 254 -2.79 -1.67 -17.01
CA ARG A 254 -1.65 -2.57 -17.26
C ARG A 254 -1.49 -3.00 -18.72
N THR A 255 -2.10 -2.28 -19.66
CA THR A 255 -1.77 -2.35 -21.08
C THR A 255 -0.26 -2.16 -21.28
N VAL A 256 0.30 -1.13 -20.64
CA VAL A 256 1.74 -0.94 -20.48
C VAL A 256 2.16 -1.38 -19.09
N ARG A 257 3.04 -2.38 -19.01
CA ARG A 257 3.49 -2.94 -17.74
C ARG A 257 4.99 -2.82 -17.54
N VAL A 258 5.36 -1.97 -16.59
CA VAL A 258 6.75 -1.85 -16.08
C VAL A 258 7.10 -3.09 -15.24
N SER A 259 7.93 -3.98 -15.77
CA SER A 259 8.14 -5.34 -15.28
C SER A 259 9.60 -5.79 -15.33
N TRP A 260 10.25 -5.81 -14.16
CA TRP A 260 11.55 -6.49 -13.97
C TRP A 260 11.58 -7.90 -14.56
N LYS A 261 10.52 -8.68 -14.35
CA LYS A 261 10.49 -10.09 -14.76
C LYS A 261 10.52 -10.27 -16.27
N ALA A 262 9.81 -9.41 -17.00
CA ALA A 262 9.61 -9.54 -18.44
C ALA A 262 10.62 -8.72 -19.24
N GLU A 263 10.90 -7.50 -18.80
CA GLU A 263 11.70 -6.55 -19.58
C GLU A 263 13.19 -6.66 -19.28
N VAL A 264 13.58 -7.12 -18.08
CA VAL A 264 14.99 -7.15 -17.68
C VAL A 264 15.46 -8.57 -17.39
N ARG A 265 14.88 -9.25 -16.40
CA ARG A 265 15.31 -10.60 -15.99
C ARG A 265 15.25 -11.63 -17.12
N ALA A 266 14.21 -11.58 -17.94
CA ALA A 266 14.07 -12.52 -19.06
C ALA A 266 15.18 -12.30 -20.11
N GLN A 267 15.50 -11.04 -20.40
CA GLN A 267 16.56 -10.65 -21.34
C GLN A 267 17.95 -10.95 -20.77
N LEU A 268 18.20 -10.64 -19.48
CA LEU A 268 19.44 -11.01 -18.79
C LEU A 268 19.69 -12.53 -18.82
N ARG A 269 18.65 -13.36 -18.73
CA ARG A 269 18.79 -14.82 -18.88
C ARG A 269 19.18 -15.26 -20.29
N GLN A 270 18.81 -14.50 -21.31
CA GLN A 270 19.22 -14.75 -22.69
C GLN A 270 20.68 -14.32 -22.91
N ILE A 271 21.06 -13.16 -22.36
CA ILE A 271 22.43 -12.63 -22.41
C ILE A 271 23.40 -13.53 -21.63
N PHE A 272 23.04 -13.95 -20.42
CA PHE A 272 23.85 -14.80 -19.54
C PHE A 272 23.34 -16.25 -19.56
N ASN A 273 23.35 -16.87 -20.74
CA ASN A 273 22.90 -18.25 -20.93
C ASN A 273 23.97 -19.29 -20.57
N GLY A 274 23.57 -20.42 -19.99
CA GLY A 274 24.49 -21.51 -19.59
C GLY A 274 24.86 -21.51 -18.11
N GLY A 275 25.38 -22.64 -17.63
CA GLY A 275 25.68 -22.88 -16.21
C GLY A 275 26.74 -21.93 -15.63
N ALA A 276 27.71 -21.53 -16.45
CA ALA A 276 28.82 -20.66 -16.05
C ALA A 276 28.38 -19.30 -15.49
N PHE A 277 27.27 -18.73 -15.99
CA PHE A 277 26.79 -17.40 -15.56
C PHE A 277 25.70 -17.44 -14.49
N LYS A 278 25.42 -18.63 -13.93
CA LYS A 278 24.38 -18.79 -12.91
C LYS A 278 24.59 -17.84 -11.72
N LEU A 279 25.82 -17.67 -11.26
CA LEU A 279 26.14 -16.80 -10.12
C LEU A 279 25.83 -15.32 -10.42
N ILE A 280 26.07 -14.85 -11.64
CA ILE A 280 25.71 -13.49 -12.09
C ILE A 280 24.20 -13.29 -12.03
N LEU A 281 23.43 -14.26 -12.54
CA LEU A 281 21.96 -14.20 -12.53
C LEU A 281 21.38 -14.28 -11.12
N ASP A 282 21.98 -15.10 -10.25
CA ASP A 282 21.58 -15.20 -8.84
C ASP A 282 21.83 -13.87 -8.11
N GLU A 283 22.96 -13.21 -8.39
CA GLU A 283 23.27 -11.89 -7.83
C GLU A 283 22.30 -10.81 -8.33
N CYS A 284 21.97 -10.81 -9.63
CA CYS A 284 20.93 -9.92 -10.17
C CYS A 284 19.57 -10.11 -9.45
N ILE A 285 19.23 -11.35 -9.11
CA ILE A 285 18.02 -11.67 -8.34
C ILE A 285 18.15 -11.20 -6.89
N ALA A 286 19.34 -11.32 -6.28
CA ALA A 286 19.62 -10.84 -4.93
C ALA A 286 19.48 -9.31 -4.85
N ILE A 287 20.10 -8.58 -5.78
CA ILE A 287 19.98 -7.12 -5.92
C ILE A 287 18.51 -6.73 -6.07
N HIS A 288 17.76 -7.39 -6.97
CA HIS A 288 16.31 -7.15 -7.10
C HIS A 288 15.56 -7.37 -5.78
N LYS A 289 15.85 -8.43 -5.02
CA LYS A 289 15.19 -8.68 -3.73
C LYS A 289 15.52 -7.59 -2.71
N GLN A 290 16.77 -7.13 -2.66
CA GLN A 290 17.21 -6.05 -1.78
C GLN A 290 16.50 -4.73 -2.10
N VAL A 291 16.47 -4.33 -3.37
CA VAL A 291 15.78 -3.10 -3.81
C VAL A 291 14.26 -3.22 -3.64
N LEU A 292 13.67 -4.40 -3.92
CA LEU A 292 12.23 -4.61 -3.74
C LEU A 292 11.80 -4.44 -2.27
N ARG A 293 12.67 -4.75 -1.31
CA ARG A 293 12.40 -4.57 0.13
C ARG A 293 12.18 -3.11 0.51
N SER A 294 12.75 -2.15 -0.23
CA SER A 294 12.53 -0.70 0.02
C SER A 294 11.33 -0.11 -0.72
N ARG A 295 10.57 -0.93 -1.47
CA ARG A 295 9.46 -0.43 -2.28
C ARG A 295 8.27 0.00 -1.42
N VAL A 296 7.97 1.29 -1.45
CA VAL A 296 6.77 1.88 -0.86
C VAL A 296 5.57 1.67 -1.79
N PHE A 297 4.42 1.34 -1.22
CA PHE A 297 3.14 1.33 -1.92
C PHE A 297 2.01 1.63 -0.93
N VAL A 298 0.89 2.11 -1.46
CA VAL A 298 -0.30 2.49 -0.74
C VAL A 298 -1.41 1.48 -1.02
N ALA A 299 -2.08 1.01 0.03
CA ALA A 299 -3.24 0.12 -0.07
C ALA A 299 -4.45 0.73 0.65
N LEU A 300 -5.62 0.60 0.04
CA LEU A 300 -6.86 1.21 0.50
C LEU A 300 -7.85 0.18 1.05
N HIS A 301 -8.36 0.44 2.24
CA HIS A 301 -9.64 -0.09 2.68
C HIS A 301 -10.52 1.06 3.13
N MET A 302 -11.84 0.95 3.03
CA MET A 302 -12.71 2.07 3.40
C MET A 302 -14.01 1.59 4.03
N HIS A 303 -14.53 2.46 4.89
CA HIS A 303 -15.94 2.50 5.23
C HIS A 303 -16.62 3.24 4.06
N ALA A 304 -17.00 2.48 3.04
CA ALA A 304 -17.53 3.03 1.80
C ALA A 304 -18.84 3.81 2.00
N GLY A 305 -19.59 3.52 3.08
CA GLY A 305 -20.86 4.18 3.37
C GLY A 305 -20.75 5.63 3.86
N ASP A 306 -19.61 6.04 4.44
CA ASP A 306 -19.41 7.40 4.99
C ASP A 306 -18.23 8.15 4.36
N GLY A 307 -17.57 7.54 3.38
CA GLY A 307 -16.45 8.13 2.64
C GLY A 307 -15.12 8.10 3.41
N ASN A 308 -15.05 7.40 4.54
CA ASN A 308 -13.83 7.28 5.34
C ASN A 308 -12.89 6.21 4.76
N VAL A 309 -11.79 6.67 4.17
CA VAL A 309 -10.78 5.87 3.49
C VAL A 309 -9.52 5.72 4.34
N HIS A 310 -9.23 4.47 4.72
CA HIS A 310 -8.01 4.09 5.38
C HIS A 310 -6.91 3.79 4.35
N THR A 311 -5.92 4.67 4.35
CA THR A 311 -4.77 4.66 3.47
C THR A 311 -3.56 4.09 4.21
N ASN A 312 -3.16 2.87 3.84
CA ASN A 312 -2.16 2.10 4.57
C ASN A 312 -0.89 1.97 3.75
N ILE A 313 0.26 2.27 4.36
CA ILE A 313 1.58 2.23 3.71
C ILE A 313 2.48 1.29 4.50
N PRO A 314 2.64 0.02 4.08
CA PRO A 314 3.57 -0.91 4.72
C PRO A 314 5.00 -0.43 4.54
N VAL A 315 5.75 -0.32 5.64
CA VAL A 315 7.15 0.15 5.62
C VAL A 315 8.02 -0.67 6.56
N ASN A 316 9.30 -0.79 6.21
CA ASN A 316 10.29 -1.38 7.09
C ASN A 316 10.93 -0.28 7.94
N SER A 317 10.75 -0.35 9.26
CA SER A 317 11.25 0.65 10.21
C SER A 317 12.78 0.72 10.30
N ASP A 318 13.51 -0.28 9.77
CA ASP A 318 14.98 -0.27 9.66
C ASP A 318 15.48 0.48 8.43
N ASN A 319 14.58 0.87 7.51
CA ASN A 319 14.94 1.52 6.27
C ASN A 319 14.51 2.99 6.30
N TYR A 320 15.38 3.86 6.81
CA TYR A 320 15.11 5.30 6.91
C TYR A 320 14.80 5.94 5.56
N ALA A 321 15.47 5.55 4.47
CA ALA A 321 15.18 6.06 3.14
C ALA A 321 13.75 5.69 2.70
N MET A 322 13.31 4.46 2.97
CA MET A 322 11.93 4.02 2.73
C MET A 322 10.92 4.83 3.55
N LEU A 323 11.22 5.14 4.81
CA LEU A 323 10.37 5.97 5.65
C LEU A 323 10.22 7.38 5.07
N GLN A 324 11.31 8.01 4.60
CA GLN A 324 11.25 9.33 3.96
C GLN A 324 10.37 9.32 2.69
N VAL A 325 10.54 8.30 1.84
CA VAL A 325 9.68 8.12 0.65
C VAL A 325 8.21 7.94 1.06
N ALA A 326 7.94 7.19 2.13
CA ALA A 326 6.59 6.99 2.64
C ALA A 326 5.99 8.28 3.23
N HIS A 327 6.76 9.09 3.97
CA HIS A 327 6.30 10.39 4.47
C HIS A 327 5.99 11.37 3.33
N ALA A 328 6.81 11.39 2.28
CA ALA A 328 6.52 12.17 1.07
C ALA A 328 5.21 11.68 0.39
N ALA A 329 4.97 10.38 0.36
CA ALA A 329 3.71 9.83 -0.14
C ALA A 329 2.52 10.25 0.75
N VAL A 330 2.66 10.25 2.08
CA VAL A 330 1.63 10.77 3.00
C VAL A 330 1.31 12.23 2.71
N ALA A 331 2.32 13.10 2.56
CA ALA A 331 2.09 14.51 2.24
C ALA A 331 1.29 14.68 0.94
N ARG A 332 1.60 13.89 -0.10
CA ARG A 332 0.84 13.87 -1.35
C ARG A 332 -0.60 13.38 -1.17
N ILE A 333 -0.82 12.37 -0.33
CA ILE A 333 -2.15 11.87 0.02
C ILE A 333 -2.98 12.97 0.71
N MET A 334 -2.38 13.73 1.63
CA MET A 334 -3.07 14.81 2.35
C MET A 334 -3.45 15.96 1.40
N VAL A 335 -2.54 16.33 0.49
CA VAL A 335 -2.82 17.32 -0.57
C VAL A 335 -3.95 16.84 -1.48
N LEU A 336 -3.90 15.58 -1.91
CA LEU A 336 -4.95 14.97 -2.73
C LEU A 336 -6.30 15.01 -1.99
N ALA A 337 -6.37 14.56 -0.74
CA ALA A 337 -7.60 14.56 0.03
C ALA A 337 -8.22 15.96 0.13
N ARG A 338 -7.43 17.00 0.40
CA ARG A 338 -7.90 18.39 0.45
C ARG A 338 -8.35 18.92 -0.91
N ALA A 339 -7.63 18.61 -1.99
CA ALA A 339 -8.01 19.00 -3.35
C ALA A 339 -9.33 18.33 -3.82
N LEU A 340 -9.70 17.22 -3.17
CA LEU A 340 -10.97 16.53 -3.39
C LEU A 340 -12.10 17.00 -2.46
N ASP A 341 -11.95 18.15 -1.80
CA ASP A 341 -12.88 18.67 -0.78
C ASP A 341 -13.08 17.71 0.41
N GLY A 342 -12.09 16.85 0.64
CA GLY A 342 -12.05 15.92 1.76
C GLY A 342 -11.38 16.49 3.00
N VAL A 343 -11.40 15.72 4.08
CA VAL A 343 -10.70 16.04 5.34
C VAL A 343 -9.59 15.04 5.63
N ILE A 344 -8.51 15.54 6.23
CA ILE A 344 -7.27 14.79 6.48
C ILE A 344 -7.38 13.78 7.64
N SER A 345 -8.52 13.68 8.31
CA SER A 345 -8.76 12.76 9.44
C SER A 345 -10.24 12.39 9.48
N GLY A 346 -10.53 11.10 9.58
CA GLY A 346 -11.90 10.59 9.76
C GLY A 346 -12.19 10.18 11.21
N GLU A 347 -11.45 9.19 11.71
CA GLU A 347 -11.67 8.56 13.02
C GLU A 347 -10.43 8.50 13.94
N HIS A 348 -9.19 8.65 13.44
CA HIS A 348 -7.98 8.48 14.27
C HIS A 348 -7.51 9.79 14.92
N GLY A 349 -8.03 10.93 14.46
CA GLY A 349 -7.67 12.26 14.95
C GLY A 349 -6.32 12.75 14.40
N ILE A 350 -5.90 13.94 14.84
CA ILE A 350 -4.75 14.65 14.25
C ILE A 350 -3.41 14.18 14.83
N GLY A 351 -3.31 14.08 16.16
CA GLY A 351 -2.06 13.70 16.82
C GLY A 351 -0.88 14.62 16.46
N ILE A 352 0.33 14.04 16.39
CA ILE A 352 1.53 14.73 15.88
C ILE A 352 1.78 14.45 14.40
N THR A 353 1.20 13.37 13.87
CA THR A 353 1.45 12.88 12.50
C THR A 353 0.73 13.75 11.47
N LYS A 354 -0.36 14.43 11.86
CA LYS A 354 -1.17 15.23 10.93
C LYS A 354 -1.21 16.72 11.24
N LEU A 355 -0.62 17.14 12.36
CA LEU A 355 -0.68 18.52 12.80
C LEU A 355 0.03 19.46 11.81
N GLU A 356 1.09 18.97 11.15
CA GLU A 356 1.81 19.70 10.10
C GLU A 356 0.97 19.99 8.84
N PHE A 357 -0.14 19.28 8.64
CA PHE A 357 -1.05 19.48 7.51
C PHE A 357 -2.23 20.40 7.83
N LEU A 358 -2.31 20.94 9.05
CA LEU A 358 -3.31 21.92 9.44
C LEU A 358 -2.76 23.34 9.32
N THR A 359 -3.60 24.25 8.85
CA THR A 359 -3.33 25.68 8.78
C THR A 359 -3.48 26.34 10.16
N GLU A 360 -2.87 27.50 10.35
CA GLU A 360 -3.05 28.28 11.58
C GLU A 360 -4.50 28.74 11.79
N GLU A 361 -5.26 28.96 10.71
CA GLU A 361 -6.68 29.26 10.77
C GLU A 361 -7.48 28.10 11.39
N GLU A 362 -7.18 26.85 11.00
CA GLU A 362 -7.84 25.66 11.53
C GLU A 362 -7.51 25.38 13.01
N ILE A 363 -6.32 25.77 13.50
CA ILE A 363 -5.83 25.39 14.83
C ILE A 363 -5.72 26.54 15.83
N GLY A 364 -5.84 27.79 15.38
CA GLY A 364 -5.57 28.98 16.18
C GLY A 364 -6.46 29.07 17.43
N GLU A 365 -7.76 28.82 17.28
CA GLU A 365 -8.71 28.83 18.41
C GLU A 365 -8.41 27.72 19.42
N PHE A 366 -8.07 26.52 18.94
CA PHE A 366 -7.70 25.39 19.81
C PHE A 366 -6.41 25.67 20.59
N ARG A 367 -5.44 26.32 19.95
CA ARG A 367 -4.20 26.78 20.61
C ARG A 367 -4.49 27.83 21.66
N ALA A 368 -5.28 28.84 21.33
CA ALA A 368 -5.68 29.90 22.28
C ALA A 368 -6.42 29.32 23.49
N TYR A 369 -7.35 28.39 23.24
CA TYR A 369 -8.04 27.66 24.29
C TYR A 369 -7.07 26.88 25.18
N LYS A 370 -6.15 26.10 24.57
CA LYS A 370 -5.17 25.30 25.32
C LYS A 370 -4.23 26.18 26.14
N LEU A 371 -3.77 27.30 25.62
CA LEU A 371 -2.94 28.25 26.37
C LEU A 371 -3.66 28.84 27.58
N ARG A 372 -4.97 29.10 27.45
CA ARG A 372 -5.79 29.62 28.55
C ARG A 372 -5.98 28.59 29.68
N ILE A 373 -6.18 27.31 29.33
CA ILE A 373 -6.50 26.25 30.31
C ILE A 373 -5.28 25.46 30.81
N ASP A 374 -4.18 25.46 30.05
CA ASP A 374 -2.94 24.75 30.33
C ASP A 374 -1.75 25.68 30.02
N PRO A 375 -1.62 26.82 30.74
CA PRO A 375 -0.62 27.85 30.46
C PRO A 375 0.82 27.34 30.62
N GLU A 376 1.02 26.30 31.44
CA GLU A 376 2.31 25.66 31.64
C GLU A 376 2.59 24.51 30.64
N GLY A 377 1.62 24.18 29.78
CA GLY A 377 1.77 23.15 28.75
C GLY A 377 2.01 21.74 29.31
N ARG A 378 1.42 21.40 30.46
CA ARG A 378 1.63 20.11 31.15
C ARG A 378 0.95 18.96 30.42
N PHE A 379 -0.16 19.21 29.73
CA PHE A 379 -0.90 18.14 29.04
C PHE A 379 -0.37 17.92 27.62
N ASN A 380 0.29 16.78 27.40
CA ASN A 380 0.79 16.37 26.08
C ASN A 380 1.74 17.43 25.49
N LYS A 381 2.72 17.85 26.31
CA LYS A 381 3.68 18.93 26.03
C LYS A 381 4.33 18.79 24.66
N GLY A 382 4.49 19.92 23.97
CA GLY A 382 5.06 19.97 22.63
C GLY A 382 4.07 19.58 21.52
N LYS A 383 2.82 19.24 21.83
CA LYS A 383 1.76 19.02 20.83
C LYS A 383 0.78 20.18 20.82
N LEU A 384 0.26 20.51 19.65
CA LEU A 384 -0.65 21.62 19.37
C LEU A 384 -0.07 23.03 19.63
N LEU A 385 0.63 23.27 20.75
CA LEU A 385 1.09 24.59 21.20
C LEU A 385 2.30 25.18 20.45
N ASN A 386 2.92 24.42 19.53
CA ASN A 386 4.11 24.81 18.75
C ASN A 386 5.15 25.59 19.57
N LEU A 387 5.57 25.01 20.69
CA LEU A 387 6.48 25.67 21.63
C LEU A 387 7.88 25.81 21.00
N PRO A 388 8.60 26.93 21.23
CA PRO A 388 9.97 27.09 20.76
C PRO A 388 10.86 25.90 21.18
N GLY A 389 11.55 25.28 20.22
CA GLY A 389 12.40 24.10 20.45
C GLY A 389 11.68 22.76 20.63
N LEU A 390 10.33 22.75 20.64
CA LEU A 390 9.49 21.55 20.74
C LEU A 390 8.48 21.54 19.60
N GLY A 391 9.01 21.39 18.38
CA GLY A 391 8.20 21.23 17.17
C GLY A 391 7.27 20.04 17.29
N ALA A 392 6.00 20.24 16.93
CA ALA A 392 4.94 19.25 17.03
C ALA A 392 4.89 18.36 15.77
N ASP A 393 6.03 17.76 15.43
CA ASP A 393 6.23 16.97 14.21
C ASP A 393 6.98 15.66 14.50
N LEU A 394 7.32 14.92 13.44
CA LEU A 394 7.96 13.62 13.51
C LEU A 394 9.50 13.66 13.61
N ARG A 395 10.14 14.83 13.66
CA ARG A 395 11.62 14.92 13.69
C ARG A 395 12.25 14.21 14.90
N ASN A 396 11.55 14.23 16.03
CA ASN A 396 11.97 13.56 17.27
C ASN A 396 11.28 12.21 17.48
N ALA A 397 10.52 11.71 16.50
CA ALA A 397 9.82 10.44 16.62
C ALA A 397 10.81 9.28 16.38
N TYR A 398 11.06 8.49 17.44
CA TYR A 398 11.81 7.25 17.34
C TYR A 398 10.86 6.07 17.24
N THR A 399 11.08 5.19 16.27
CA THR A 399 10.37 3.91 16.16
C THR A 399 11.41 2.78 16.21
N PRO A 400 11.38 1.91 17.24
CA PRO A 400 12.30 0.78 17.30
C PRO A 400 12.02 -0.17 16.14
N SER A 401 13.07 -0.58 15.42
CA SER A 401 12.92 -1.52 14.31
C SER A 401 13.19 -2.95 14.73
N PHE A 402 12.17 -3.81 14.57
CA PHE A 402 12.31 -5.25 14.77
C PHE A 402 13.31 -5.90 13.78
N GLY A 403 13.57 -5.27 12.62
CA GLY A 403 14.59 -5.73 11.67
C GLY A 403 16.02 -5.48 12.15
N LEU A 404 16.27 -4.31 12.78
CA LEU A 404 17.55 -4.00 13.44
C LEU A 404 17.75 -4.87 14.68
N MET A 405 16.68 -5.13 15.44
CA MET A 405 16.70 -6.10 16.54
C MET A 405 17.09 -7.52 16.09
N GLY A 406 16.69 -7.93 14.88
CA GLY A 406 17.08 -9.23 14.30
C GLY A 406 18.58 -9.35 13.99
N HIS A 407 19.25 -8.24 13.66
CA HIS A 407 20.71 -8.21 13.46
C HIS A 407 21.49 -8.20 14.79
N GLU A 408 20.90 -7.69 15.87
CA GLU A 408 21.49 -7.67 17.22
C GLU A 408 21.19 -8.93 18.05
N SER A 409 20.42 -9.88 17.49
CA SER A 409 19.84 -11.01 18.20
C SER A 409 20.61 -12.33 18.01
N LEU A 410 21.76 -12.47 18.67
CA LEU A 410 22.07 -13.76 19.31
C LEU A 410 21.23 -13.92 20.60
N ILE A 411 20.87 -12.79 21.23
CA ILE A 411 20.16 -12.72 22.51
C ILE A 411 18.65 -12.98 22.35
N MET A 412 17.98 -12.45 21.31
CA MET A 412 16.53 -12.68 21.16
C MET A 412 16.17 -14.08 20.65
N GLN A 413 17.07 -14.77 19.95
CA GLN A 413 16.89 -16.18 19.56
C GLN A 413 16.79 -17.12 20.78
N GLN A 414 17.32 -16.70 21.94
CA GLN A 414 17.23 -17.44 23.20
C GLN A 414 16.12 -16.94 24.14
N SER A 415 15.29 -15.98 23.72
CA SER A 415 14.22 -15.39 24.56
C SER A 415 12.83 -15.50 23.92
N ASP A 416 11.78 -15.62 24.72
CA ASP A 416 10.37 -15.69 24.28
C ASP A 416 9.82 -14.38 23.68
N ILE A 417 10.66 -13.35 23.50
CA ILE A 417 10.28 -12.02 23.00
C ILE A 417 9.66 -12.11 21.59
N GLY A 418 10.11 -13.05 20.76
CA GLY A 418 9.51 -13.28 19.43
C GLY A 418 8.05 -13.74 19.48
N ALA A 419 7.67 -14.54 20.49
CA ALA A 419 6.29 -14.98 20.68
C ALA A 419 5.41 -13.82 21.19
N ILE A 420 5.94 -13.01 22.11
CA ILE A 420 5.26 -11.83 22.64
C ILE A 420 5.02 -10.80 21.52
N ALA A 421 6.03 -10.50 20.70
CA ALA A 421 5.89 -9.59 19.56
C ALA A 421 4.86 -10.10 18.54
N ASN A 422 4.86 -11.40 18.24
CA ASN A 422 3.86 -12.01 17.37
C ASN A 422 2.43 -11.92 17.92
N SER A 423 2.25 -11.94 19.24
CA SER A 423 0.93 -11.88 19.87
C SER A 423 0.27 -10.49 19.80
N VAL A 424 1.06 -9.42 19.63
CA VAL A 424 0.57 -8.03 19.61
C VAL A 424 0.60 -7.38 18.22
N LYS A 425 1.22 -8.03 17.23
CA LYS A 425 1.44 -7.50 15.88
C LYS A 425 0.16 -7.19 15.10
N ASP A 426 -0.94 -7.88 15.43
CA ASP A 426 -2.23 -7.72 14.75
C ASP A 426 -3.03 -6.51 15.26
N CYS A 427 -2.49 -5.73 16.22
CA CYS A 427 -3.14 -4.51 16.64
C CYS A 427 -3.06 -3.42 15.56
N LEU A 428 -4.22 -2.97 15.11
CA LEU A 428 -4.37 -1.97 14.05
C LEU A 428 -3.98 -0.53 14.47
N ARG A 429 -3.59 -0.30 15.73
CA ARG A 429 -3.22 1.01 16.30
C ARG A 429 -4.23 2.15 15.98
N CYS A 430 -5.50 1.82 15.74
CA CYS A 430 -6.56 2.73 15.27
C CYS A 430 -7.06 3.77 16.29
N GLY A 431 -6.40 3.92 17.44
CA GLY A 431 -6.79 4.91 18.45
C GLY A 431 -8.12 4.66 19.18
N LYS A 432 -8.98 3.74 18.72
CA LYS A 432 -10.24 3.34 19.39
C LYS A 432 -9.97 2.52 20.66
N CYS A 433 -9.35 3.11 21.67
CA CYS A 433 -9.30 2.54 23.03
C CYS A 433 -10.40 3.11 23.93
N LYS A 434 -11.39 3.77 23.30
CA LYS A 434 -12.58 4.37 23.92
C LYS A 434 -13.78 3.39 23.83
N PRO A 435 -14.89 3.64 24.55
CA PRO A 435 -15.96 2.66 24.86
C PRO A 435 -16.54 1.84 23.70
N VAL A 436 -16.42 2.32 22.46
CA VAL A 436 -16.97 1.68 21.25
C VAL A 436 -16.07 0.60 20.65
N CYS A 437 -14.92 0.30 21.25
CA CYS A 437 -14.05 -0.76 20.77
C CYS A 437 -14.47 -2.11 21.34
N ALA A 438 -14.72 -3.10 20.47
CA ALA A 438 -15.02 -4.47 20.88
C ALA A 438 -13.90 -5.14 21.71
N THR A 439 -12.71 -4.54 21.78
CA THR A 439 -11.59 -4.97 22.63
C THR A 439 -11.41 -4.11 23.90
N HIS A 440 -12.23 -3.09 24.11
CA HIS A 440 -12.22 -2.25 25.31
C HIS A 440 -13.33 -2.70 26.26
N VAL A 441 -12.94 -3.24 27.41
CA VAL A 441 -13.86 -3.60 28.49
C VAL A 441 -13.79 -2.49 29.54
N PRO A 442 -14.81 -1.61 29.66
CA PRO A 442 -14.73 -0.38 30.46
C PRO A 442 -14.42 -0.58 31.95
N ARG A 443 -14.70 -1.78 32.48
CA ARG A 443 -14.47 -2.16 33.88
C ARG A 443 -13.20 -2.97 34.10
N ALA A 444 -12.44 -3.26 33.05
CA ALA A 444 -11.26 -4.10 33.17
C ALA A 444 -10.01 -3.29 33.52
N ASN A 445 -9.11 -3.89 34.28
CA ASN A 445 -7.87 -3.26 34.73
C ASN A 445 -6.91 -2.94 33.57
N LEU A 446 -5.80 -2.26 33.89
CA LEU A 446 -4.79 -1.81 32.93
C LEU A 446 -4.33 -2.92 31.95
N LEU A 447 -4.35 -4.18 32.39
CA LEU A 447 -3.92 -5.37 31.65
C LEU A 447 -4.89 -5.81 30.54
N TYR A 448 -6.11 -5.27 30.45
CA TYR A 448 -7.10 -5.69 29.46
C TYR A 448 -7.11 -4.85 28.18
N SER A 449 -6.54 -3.65 28.20
CA SER A 449 -6.47 -2.78 27.03
C SER A 449 -5.36 -3.24 26.07
N PRO A 450 -5.66 -3.58 24.81
CA PRO A 450 -4.62 -3.94 23.83
C PRO A 450 -3.56 -2.86 23.66
N ARG A 451 -3.93 -1.58 23.75
CA ARG A 451 -2.97 -0.46 23.69
C ARG A 451 -2.05 -0.44 24.91
N ASN A 452 -2.55 -0.74 26.09
CA ASN A 452 -1.71 -0.80 27.29
C ASN A 452 -0.79 -2.02 27.24
N LYS A 453 -1.27 -3.16 26.74
CA LYS A 453 -0.40 -4.33 26.48
C LYS A 453 0.71 -3.96 25.50
N ILE A 454 0.39 -3.28 24.40
CA ILE A 454 1.40 -2.84 23.43
C ILE A 454 2.37 -1.85 24.06
N LEU A 455 1.90 -0.83 24.78
CA LEU A 455 2.77 0.13 25.44
C LEU A 455 3.67 -0.56 26.47
N ALA A 456 3.11 -1.42 27.33
CA ALA A 456 3.87 -2.17 28.34
C ALA A 456 4.88 -3.12 27.69
N THR A 457 4.47 -3.88 26.67
CA THR A 457 5.37 -4.77 25.92
C THR A 457 6.46 -3.98 25.19
N SER A 458 6.12 -2.87 24.53
CA SER A 458 7.10 -2.01 23.86
C SER A 458 8.10 -1.42 24.86
N LEU A 459 7.63 -0.93 26.01
CA LEU A 459 8.50 -0.43 27.09
C LEU A 459 9.36 -1.53 27.70
N LEU A 460 8.83 -2.75 27.87
CA LEU A 460 9.60 -3.90 28.34
C LEU A 460 10.67 -4.29 27.31
N VAL A 461 10.32 -4.37 26.03
CA VAL A 461 11.27 -4.64 24.94
C VAL A 461 12.35 -3.56 24.90
N GLU A 462 11.98 -2.28 25.02
CA GLU A 462 12.91 -1.16 25.05
C GLU A 462 13.82 -1.20 26.28
N ALA A 463 13.28 -1.52 27.47
CA ALA A 463 14.06 -1.67 28.69
C ALA A 463 15.06 -2.84 28.59
N PHE A 464 14.63 -3.98 28.04
CA PHE A 464 15.51 -5.12 27.78
C PHE A 464 16.61 -4.77 26.76
N LEU A 465 16.25 -4.12 25.66
CA LEU A 465 17.24 -3.67 24.66
C LEU A 465 18.23 -2.68 25.26
N TYR A 466 17.74 -1.71 26.04
CA TYR A 466 18.59 -0.76 26.75
C TYR A 466 19.52 -1.47 27.72
N GLU A 467 19.03 -2.41 28.54
CA GLU A 467 19.88 -3.17 29.46
C GLU A 467 20.96 -3.94 28.70
N GLU A 468 20.59 -4.68 27.65
CA GLU A 468 21.53 -5.51 26.86
C GLU A 468 22.55 -4.65 26.08
N GLN A 469 22.14 -3.51 25.53
CA GLN A 469 23.03 -2.61 24.80
C GLN A 469 23.95 -1.81 25.73
N THR A 470 23.52 -1.51 26.95
CA THR A 470 24.32 -0.78 27.94
C THR A 470 25.14 -1.69 28.87
N ARG A 471 24.81 -2.98 28.96
CA ARG A 471 25.59 -4.01 29.67
C ARG A 471 26.56 -4.77 28.77
N ARG A 472 27.28 -4.06 27.90
CA ARG A 472 28.62 -4.50 27.48
C ARG A 472 29.68 -3.73 28.25
N GLY A 473 29.93 -4.21 29.46
CA GLY A 473 31.23 -4.76 29.81
C GLY A 473 31.23 -6.23 29.42
#